data_AF-A0A833YYQ9-F1
#
_entry.id   AF-A0A833YYQ9-F1
#
_cell.length_a   1.000
_cell.length_b   1.000
_cell.length_c   1.000
_cell.angle_alpha   90.00
_cell.angle_beta   90.00
_cell.angle_gamma   90.00
#
_symmetry.space_group_name_H-M   'P 1'
#
loop_
_entity.id
_entity.type
_entity.pdbx_description
1 polymer ?
#
loop_
_entity_poly.entity_id
_entity_poly.type
_entity_poly.pdbx_seq_one_letter_code
_entity_poly.pdbx_strand_id
1 'polypeptide(L)'
;MKDPRRFPVILYVGMAIVTALYISLGCLGYLQFGANIQGSITLNLPNCWLYQSVKLLYSIGIFFTYGLQFYVPAEIIVPFFVSRVPEHWELVVDLAIRTMLVCLTCVLAILIPRLDLVISLVGSVSSSALALIIPPLLEITTYYSEGMSPLAIAKDALISILGFVGFVVGTYEALYELIQPSNAPIFINSTSASA
;
A
#
# COMPACT_ATOMS: atom_id res chain seq x y z
N MET A 1 -1.51 -24.74 -10.19
CA MET A 1 -1.68 -24.48 -11.64
C MET A 1 -1.40 -25.77 -12.41
N LYS A 2 -2.19 -26.08 -13.45
CA LYS A 2 -2.08 -27.34 -14.21
C LYS A 2 -0.91 -27.37 -15.21
N ASP A 3 -0.54 -26.21 -15.78
CA ASP A 3 0.59 -26.04 -16.70
C ASP A 3 1.53 -24.88 -16.27
N PRO A 4 2.72 -25.14 -15.72
CA PRO A 4 3.62 -24.09 -15.21
C PRO A 4 4.25 -23.24 -16.34
N ARG A 5 4.37 -23.76 -17.56
CA ARG A 5 4.95 -23.02 -18.70
C ARG A 5 4.09 -21.82 -19.14
N ARG A 6 2.80 -21.82 -18.81
CA ARG A 6 1.87 -20.71 -19.13
C ARG A 6 1.87 -19.62 -18.07
N PHE A 7 2.54 -19.82 -16.94
CA PHE A 7 2.55 -18.89 -15.82
C PHE A 7 3.02 -17.47 -16.20
N PRO A 8 4.14 -17.28 -16.93
CA PRO A 8 4.58 -15.94 -17.31
C PRO A 8 3.55 -15.21 -18.17
N VAL A 9 2.90 -15.91 -19.10
CA VAL A 9 1.86 -15.32 -19.96
C VAL A 9 0.67 -14.85 -19.14
N ILE A 10 0.21 -15.66 -18.19
CA ILE A 10 -0.89 -15.30 -17.28
C ILE A 10 -0.51 -14.08 -16.44
N LEU A 11 0.72 -14.03 -15.93
CA LEU A 11 1.22 -12.88 -15.18
C LEU A 11 1.25 -11.62 -16.03
N TYR A 12 1.84 -11.64 -17.23
CA TYR A 12 1.93 -10.46 -18.09
C TYR A 12 0.55 -9.96 -18.51
N VAL A 13 -0.38 -10.85 -18.87
CA VAL A 13 -1.75 -10.47 -19.22
C VAL A 13 -2.48 -9.89 -18.02
N GLY A 14 -2.35 -10.51 -16.84
CA GLY A 14 -2.94 -9.99 -15.60
C GLY A 14 -2.43 -8.60 -15.25
N MET A 15 -1.11 -8.41 -15.31
CA MET A 15 -0.49 -7.11 -15.05
C MET A 15 -0.93 -6.04 -16.06
N ALA A 16 -1.06 -6.39 -17.35
CA ALA A 16 -1.53 -5.47 -18.37
C ALA A 16 -2.98 -5.02 -18.11
N ILE A 17 -3.88 -5.95 -17.74
CA ILE A 17 -5.28 -5.64 -17.43
C ILE A 17 -5.36 -4.72 -16.20
N VAL A 18 -4.67 -5.07 -15.10
CA VAL A 18 -4.67 -4.25 -13.87
C VAL A 18 -4.11 -2.85 -14.13
N THR A 19 -3.02 -2.76 -14.90
CA THR A 19 -2.42 -1.47 -15.27
C THR A 19 -3.39 -0.61 -16.08
N ALA A 20 -4.08 -1.18 -17.07
CA ALA A 20 -5.08 -0.46 -17.85
C ALA A 20 -6.26 0.03 -16.99
N LEU A 21 -6.71 -0.78 -16.02
CA LEU A 21 -7.75 -0.39 -15.07
C LEU A 21 -7.29 0.76 -14.17
N TYR A 22 -6.07 0.72 -13.65
CA TYR A 22 -5.53 1.79 -12.81
C TYR A 22 -5.31 3.10 -13.57
N ILE A 23 -4.75 3.03 -14.79
CA ILE A 23 -4.55 4.22 -15.63
C ILE A 23 -5.90 4.85 -16.01
N SER A 24 -6.88 4.04 -16.42
CA SER A 24 -8.20 4.56 -16.79
C SER A 24 -8.93 5.18 -15.61
N LEU A 25 -8.95 4.52 -14.44
CA LEU A 25 -9.57 5.06 -13.24
C LEU A 25 -8.87 6.33 -12.74
N GLY A 26 -7.53 6.37 -12.76
CA GLY A 26 -6.76 7.55 -12.38
C GLY A 26 -6.97 8.73 -13.33
N CYS A 27 -6.96 8.49 -14.64
CA CYS A 27 -7.17 9.51 -15.66
C CYS A 27 -8.60 10.08 -15.60
N LEU A 28 -9.62 9.22 -15.60
CA LEU A 28 -11.02 9.65 -15.51
C LEU A 28 -11.33 10.34 -14.18
N GLY A 29 -10.76 9.84 -13.07
CA GLY A 29 -10.87 10.48 -11.77
C GLY A 29 -10.31 11.91 -11.76
N TYR A 30 -9.11 12.09 -12.32
CA TYR A 30 -8.51 13.42 -12.41
C TYR A 30 -9.26 14.36 -13.36
N LEU A 31 -9.73 13.87 -14.52
CA LEU A 31 -10.52 14.68 -15.45
C LEU A 31 -11.85 15.16 -14.85
N GLN A 32 -12.47 14.37 -13.97
CA GLN A 32 -13.73 14.71 -13.32
C GLN A 32 -13.57 15.68 -12.15
N PHE A 33 -12.57 15.47 -11.29
CA PHE A 33 -12.42 16.23 -10.03
C PHE A 33 -11.34 17.32 -10.10
N GLY A 34 -10.46 17.28 -11.09
CA GLY A 34 -9.36 18.22 -11.27
C GLY A 34 -8.46 18.31 -10.05
N ALA A 35 -8.03 19.53 -9.71
CA ALA A 35 -7.15 19.81 -8.58
C ALA A 35 -7.80 19.60 -7.20
N ASN A 36 -9.12 19.41 -7.12
CA ASN A 36 -9.83 19.25 -5.85
C ASN A 36 -9.92 17.78 -5.37
N ILE A 37 -9.25 16.85 -6.05
CA ILE A 37 -9.31 15.42 -5.73
C ILE A 37 -8.65 15.12 -4.37
N GLN A 38 -9.44 14.61 -3.44
CA GLN A 38 -8.93 14.07 -2.16
C GLN A 38 -8.16 12.75 -2.33
N GLY A 39 -7.51 12.28 -1.26
CA GLY A 39 -6.66 11.07 -1.25
C GLY A 39 -7.34 9.75 -1.67
N SER A 40 -8.68 9.73 -1.81
CA SER A 40 -9.38 8.67 -2.52
C SER A 40 -10.51 9.24 -3.40
N ILE A 41 -10.80 8.58 -4.52
CA ILE A 41 -11.90 8.98 -5.41
C ILE A 41 -13.26 8.89 -4.68
N THR A 42 -13.45 7.90 -3.81
CA THR A 42 -14.72 7.68 -3.11
C THR A 42 -15.08 8.83 -2.18
N LEU A 43 -14.11 9.56 -1.65
CA LEU A 43 -14.35 10.76 -0.83
C LEU A 43 -14.90 11.94 -1.63
N ASN A 44 -14.58 12.02 -2.92
CA ASN A 44 -15.00 13.12 -3.80
C ASN A 44 -16.40 12.91 -4.41
N LEU A 45 -16.97 11.71 -4.28
CA LEU A 45 -18.27 11.39 -4.87
C LEU A 45 -19.42 12.14 -4.17
N PRO A 46 -20.33 12.79 -4.92
CA PRO A 46 -21.46 13.51 -4.35
C PRO A 46 -22.50 12.56 -3.74
N ASN A 47 -23.35 13.08 -2.86
CA ASN A 47 -24.32 12.30 -2.09
C ASN A 47 -25.62 12.01 -2.87
N CYS A 48 -25.50 11.42 -4.06
CA CYS A 48 -26.65 10.91 -4.81
C CYS A 48 -26.82 9.40 -4.57
N TRP A 49 -28.03 8.88 -4.74
CA TRP A 49 -28.33 7.46 -4.48
C TRP A 49 -27.38 6.48 -5.17
N LEU A 50 -27.03 6.74 -6.44
CA LEU A 50 -26.10 5.91 -7.21
C LEU A 50 -24.70 5.88 -6.60
N TYR A 51 -24.14 7.04 -6.28
CA TYR A 51 -22.81 7.16 -5.71
C TYR A 51 -22.74 6.61 -4.28
N GLN A 52 -23.82 6.76 -3.51
CA GLN A 52 -23.93 6.17 -2.19
C GLN A 52 -23.90 4.64 -2.26
N SER A 53 -24.57 4.04 -3.25
CA SER A 53 -24.49 2.59 -3.50
C SER A 53 -23.06 2.15 -3.84
N VAL A 54 -22.30 2.93 -4.61
CA VAL A 54 -20.89 2.64 -4.90
C VAL A 54 -20.03 2.70 -3.64
N LYS A 55 -20.19 3.74 -2.81
CA LYS A 55 -19.49 3.86 -1.51
C LYS A 55 -19.81 2.67 -0.60
N LEU A 56 -21.07 2.24 -0.55
CA LEU A 56 -21.50 1.09 0.24
C LEU A 56 -20.87 -0.21 -0.27
N LEU A 57 -20.95 -0.47 -1.58
CA LEU A 57 -20.37 -1.67 -2.19
C LEU A 57 -18.85 -1.74 -1.98
N TYR A 58 -18.16 -0.61 -2.13
CA TYR A 58 -16.73 -0.51 -1.86
C TYR A 58 -16.40 -0.78 -0.38
N SER A 59 -17.18 -0.23 0.55
CA SER A 59 -16.99 -0.45 1.99
C SER A 59 -17.20 -1.92 2.38
N ILE A 60 -18.24 -2.56 1.84
CA ILE A 60 -18.48 -4.00 2.03
C ILE A 60 -17.31 -4.82 1.46
N GLY A 61 -16.80 -4.45 0.28
CA GLY A 61 -15.64 -5.08 -0.33
C GLY A 61 -14.38 -4.98 0.53
N ILE A 62 -14.09 -3.80 1.08
CA ILE A 62 -12.97 -3.60 2.01
C ILE A 62 -13.16 -4.45 3.28
N PHE A 63 -14.37 -4.49 3.85
CA PHE A 63 -14.65 -5.25 5.05
C PHE A 63 -14.28 -6.74 4.89
N PHE A 64 -14.69 -7.37 3.79
CA PHE A 64 -14.32 -8.76 3.51
C PHE A 64 -12.83 -8.92 3.19
N THR A 65 -12.24 -7.97 2.47
CA THR A 65 -10.83 -8.03 2.06
C THR A 65 -9.90 -7.85 3.27
N TYR A 66 -10.27 -7.03 4.25
CA TYR A 66 -9.49 -6.77 5.45
C TYR A 66 -9.21 -8.07 6.22
N GLY A 67 -10.23 -8.90 6.45
CA GLY A 67 -10.06 -10.19 7.13
C GLY A 67 -9.09 -11.11 6.39
N LEU A 68 -9.18 -11.18 5.06
CA LEU A 68 -8.29 -12.00 4.23
C LEU A 68 -6.85 -11.48 4.23
N GLN A 69 -6.64 -10.16 4.16
CA GLN A 69 -5.31 -9.56 4.17
C GLN A 69 -4.65 -9.68 5.55
N PHE A 70 -5.43 -9.59 6.63
CA PHE A 70 -4.94 -9.69 8.00
C PHE A 70 -4.50 -11.12 8.38
N TYR A 71 -5.02 -12.14 7.67
CA TYR A 71 -4.63 -13.53 7.89
C TYR A 71 -3.12 -13.75 7.70
N VAL A 72 -2.53 -13.20 6.64
CA VAL A 72 -1.11 -13.40 6.29
C VAL A 72 -0.16 -12.90 7.39
N PRO A 73 -0.22 -11.64 7.87
CA PRO A 73 0.66 -11.20 8.95
C PRO A 73 0.37 -11.92 10.27
N ALA A 74 -0.89 -12.28 10.56
CA ALA A 74 -1.22 -13.02 11.77
C ALA A 74 -0.57 -14.42 11.77
N GLU A 75 -0.64 -15.16 10.67
CA GLU A 75 0.02 -16.47 10.52
C GLU A 75 1.54 -16.41 10.63
N ILE A 76 2.16 -15.29 10.27
CA ILE A 76 3.62 -15.12 10.38
C ILE A 76 4.02 -14.74 11.81
N ILE A 77 3.29 -13.82 12.43
CA ILE A 77 3.67 -13.19 13.71
C ILE A 77 3.25 -14.04 14.91
N VAL A 78 2.02 -14.56 14.91
CA VAL A 78 1.45 -15.28 16.06
C VAL A 78 2.29 -16.49 16.50
N PRO A 79 2.68 -17.45 15.62
CA PRO A 79 3.44 -18.62 16.04
C PRO A 79 4.83 -18.27 16.60
N PHE A 80 5.43 -17.16 16.15
CA PHE A 80 6.70 -16.67 16.68
C PHE A 80 6.61 -16.27 18.17
N PHE A 81 5.45 -15.76 18.62
CA PHE A 81 5.22 -15.42 20.01
C PHE A 81 4.69 -16.61 20.82
N VAL A 82 3.75 -17.39 20.25
CA VAL A 82 3.15 -18.56 20.92
C VAL A 82 4.20 -19.62 21.25
N SER A 83 5.18 -19.86 20.36
CA SER A 83 6.28 -20.82 20.61
C SER A 83 7.22 -20.44 21.77
N ARG A 84 7.10 -19.22 22.31
CA ARG A 84 7.94 -18.72 23.42
C ARG A 84 7.24 -18.79 24.78
N VAL A 85 5.98 -19.19 24.83
CA VAL A 85 5.17 -19.23 26.04
C VAL A 85 4.73 -20.66 26.39
N PRO A 86 4.47 -20.95 27.67
CA PRO A 86 3.96 -22.25 28.09
C PRO A 86 2.54 -22.49 27.57
N GLU A 87 2.21 -23.76 27.35
CA GLU A 87 0.97 -24.26 26.72
C GLU A 87 -0.33 -23.67 27.31
N HIS A 88 -0.35 -23.40 28.62
CA HIS A 88 -1.50 -22.80 29.30
C HIS A 88 -1.85 -21.38 28.82
N TRP A 89 -0.87 -20.62 28.30
CA TRP A 89 -1.03 -19.23 27.87
C TRP A 89 -1.15 -19.07 26.34
N GLU A 90 -1.03 -20.16 25.57
CA GLU A 90 -1.00 -20.09 24.10
C GLU A 90 -2.24 -19.41 23.52
N LEU A 91 -3.44 -19.79 23.97
CA LEU A 91 -4.70 -19.20 23.51
C LEU A 91 -4.81 -17.71 23.87
N VAL A 92 -4.33 -17.33 25.06
CA VAL A 92 -4.37 -15.94 25.54
C VAL A 92 -3.40 -15.09 24.72
N VAL A 93 -2.21 -15.60 24.44
CA VAL A 93 -1.18 -14.91 23.65
C VAL A 93 -1.57 -14.82 22.18
N ASP A 94 -2.11 -15.88 21.59
CA ASP A 94 -2.63 -15.85 20.21
C ASP A 94 -3.67 -14.73 20.05
N LEU A 95 -4.69 -14.73 20.91
CA LEU A 95 -5.76 -13.73 20.86
C LEU A 95 -5.21 -12.32 21.15
N ALA A 96 -4.32 -12.17 22.14
CA ALA A 96 -3.72 -10.89 22.48
C ALA A 96 -2.91 -10.30 21.32
N ILE A 97 -2.11 -11.10 20.62
CA ILE A 97 -1.34 -10.63 19.45
C ILE A 97 -2.27 -10.25 18.30
N ARG A 98 -3.29 -11.06 18.01
CA ARG A 98 -4.28 -10.72 16.97
C ARG A 98 -5.02 -9.42 17.30
N THR A 99 -5.49 -9.27 18.54
CA THR A 99 -6.14 -8.03 18.99
C THR A 99 -5.19 -6.84 18.93
N MET A 100 -3.94 -6.99 19.36
CA MET A 100 -2.92 -5.95 19.31
C MET A 100 -2.65 -5.48 17.87
N LEU A 101 -2.54 -6.41 16.93
CA LEU A 101 -2.36 -6.10 15.51
C LEU A 101 -3.57 -5.32 14.93
N VAL A 102 -4.80 -5.70 15.27
CA VAL A 102 -5.99 -4.92 14.88
C VAL A 102 -5.98 -3.54 15.53
N CYS A 103 -5.73 -3.46 16.84
CA CYS A 103 -5.63 -2.19 17.55
C CYS A 103 -4.58 -1.25 16.94
N LEU A 104 -3.43 -1.79 16.51
CA LEU A 104 -2.40 -1.02 15.82
C LEU A 104 -2.95 -0.38 14.54
N THR A 105 -3.68 -1.12 13.71
CA THR A 105 -4.30 -0.56 12.50
C THR A 105 -5.34 0.52 12.83
N CYS A 106 -6.13 0.36 13.91
CA CYS A 106 -7.06 1.39 14.37
C CYS A 106 -6.35 2.66 14.84
N VAL A 107 -5.27 2.53 15.62
CA VAL A 107 -4.48 3.66 16.10
C VAL A 107 -3.87 4.43 14.91
N LEU A 108 -3.32 3.72 13.92
CA LEU A 108 -2.80 4.35 12.70
C LEU A 108 -3.89 5.10 11.93
N ALA A 109 -5.09 4.54 11.83
CA ALA A 109 -6.23 5.19 11.16
C ALA A 109 -6.70 6.46 11.89
N ILE A 110 -6.62 6.50 13.24
CA ILE A 110 -6.97 7.68 14.04
C ILE A 110 -5.87 8.74 13.94
N LEU A 111 -4.59 8.32 13.99
CA LEU A 111 -3.45 9.23 14.03
C LEU A 111 -3.23 9.94 12.69
N ILE A 112 -3.46 9.25 11.57
CA ILE A 112 -3.20 9.79 10.22
C ILE A 112 -4.51 9.73 9.40
N PRO A 113 -5.40 10.75 9.51
CA PRO A 113 -6.65 10.80 8.77
C PRO A 113 -6.47 11.17 7.28
N ARG A 114 -5.22 11.16 6.77
CA ARG A 114 -4.85 11.39 5.38
C ARG A 114 -4.42 10.07 4.71
N LEU A 115 -5.36 9.44 4.03
CA LEU A 115 -5.15 8.12 3.38
C LEU A 115 -4.01 8.15 2.35
N ASP A 116 -3.86 9.24 1.62
CA ASP A 116 -2.78 9.48 0.66
C ASP A 116 -1.39 9.38 1.30
N LEU A 117 -1.19 9.98 2.47
CA LEU A 117 0.08 9.91 3.21
C LEU A 117 0.36 8.50 3.70
N VAL A 118 -0.65 7.80 4.23
CA VAL A 118 -0.48 6.42 4.70
C VAL A 118 -0.10 5.50 3.54
N ILE A 119 -0.77 5.63 2.39
CA ILE A 119 -0.48 4.83 1.19
C ILE A 119 0.94 5.15 0.67
N SER A 120 1.33 6.43 0.62
CA SER A 120 2.66 6.86 0.18
C SER A 120 3.77 6.36 1.11
N LEU A 121 3.59 6.46 2.43
CA LEU A 121 4.55 5.99 3.42
C LEU A 121 4.69 4.45 3.37
N VAL A 122 3.57 3.73 3.41
CA VAL A 122 3.59 2.26 3.34
C VAL A 122 4.17 1.80 2.01
N GLY A 123 3.83 2.45 0.89
CA GLY A 123 4.38 2.15 -0.43
C GLY A 123 5.89 2.40 -0.51
N SER A 124 6.35 3.58 -0.13
CA SER A 124 7.79 3.92 -0.17
C SER A 124 8.63 3.01 0.73
N VAL A 125 8.11 2.61 1.91
CA VAL A 125 8.79 1.67 2.80
C VAL A 125 8.71 0.23 2.29
N SER A 126 7.50 -0.31 2.17
CA SER A 126 7.29 -1.74 1.93
C SER A 126 7.47 -2.14 0.47
N SER A 127 7.00 -1.34 -0.49
CA SER A 127 7.13 -1.65 -1.92
C SER A 127 8.58 -1.53 -2.36
N SER A 128 9.31 -0.48 -1.96
CA SER A 128 10.73 -0.35 -2.28
C SER A 128 11.53 -1.53 -1.72
N ALA A 129 11.26 -1.95 -0.48
CA ALA A 129 11.88 -3.12 0.11
C ALA A 129 11.57 -4.41 -0.66
N LEU A 130 10.29 -4.76 -0.84
CA LEU A 130 9.89 -6.06 -1.40
C LEU A 130 10.03 -6.14 -2.92
N ALA A 131 9.83 -5.05 -3.66
CA ALA A 131 9.81 -5.07 -5.13
C ALA A 131 11.17 -4.73 -5.74
N LEU A 132 11.97 -3.86 -5.11
CA LEU A 132 13.19 -3.31 -5.72
C LEU A 132 14.47 -3.66 -4.97
N ILE A 133 14.45 -3.75 -3.64
CA ILE A 133 15.67 -3.99 -2.86
C ILE A 133 15.90 -5.49 -2.66
N ILE A 134 14.92 -6.22 -2.11
CA ILE A 134 15.08 -7.63 -1.71
C ILE A 134 15.33 -8.56 -2.92
N PRO A 135 14.56 -8.52 -4.02
CA PRO A 135 14.74 -9.49 -5.10
C PRO A 135 16.13 -9.43 -5.78
N PRO A 136 16.65 -8.24 -6.16
CA PRO A 136 18.00 -8.14 -6.73
C PRO A 136 19.09 -8.51 -5.73
N LEU A 137 18.93 -8.18 -4.44
CA LEU A 137 19.89 -8.63 -3.42
C LEU A 137 19.92 -10.15 -3.30
N LEU A 138 18.75 -10.80 -3.31
CA LEU A 138 18.67 -12.26 -3.29
C LEU A 138 19.28 -12.90 -4.54
N GLU A 139 19.05 -12.33 -5.73
CA GLU A 139 19.67 -12.78 -6.98
C GLU A 139 21.20 -12.67 -6.90
N ILE A 140 21.71 -11.53 -6.44
CA ILE A 140 23.14 -11.32 -6.21
C ILE A 140 23.68 -12.37 -5.22
N THR A 141 23.10 -12.48 -4.02
CA THR A 141 23.65 -13.38 -2.99
C THR A 141 23.60 -14.86 -3.39
N THR A 142 22.60 -15.27 -4.17
CA THR A 142 22.41 -16.67 -4.54
C THR A 142 23.31 -17.06 -5.71
N TYR A 143 23.36 -16.24 -6.76
CA TYR A 143 24.04 -16.58 -8.02
C TYR A 143 25.46 -16.03 -8.14
N TYR A 144 25.93 -15.22 -7.18
CA TYR A 144 27.30 -14.70 -7.20
C TYR A 144 28.36 -15.81 -7.26
N SER A 145 28.13 -16.92 -6.56
CA SER A 145 29.03 -18.07 -6.55
C SER A 145 29.06 -18.84 -7.88
N GLU A 146 28.09 -18.64 -8.76
CA GLU A 146 27.98 -19.35 -10.05
C GLU A 146 28.65 -18.59 -11.20
N GLY A 147 29.31 -17.45 -10.92
CA GLY A 147 30.04 -16.67 -11.92
C GLY A 147 29.14 -15.75 -12.75
N MET A 148 28.28 -14.98 -12.08
CA MET A 148 27.41 -14.00 -12.74
C MET A 148 28.18 -12.99 -13.59
N SER A 149 27.58 -12.61 -14.73
CA SER A 149 28.12 -11.55 -15.57
C SER A 149 28.18 -10.21 -14.79
N PRO A 150 29.23 -9.40 -14.97
CA PRO A 150 29.35 -8.11 -14.29
C PRO A 150 28.22 -7.14 -14.66
N LEU A 151 27.60 -7.32 -15.84
CA LEU A 151 26.45 -6.53 -16.29
C LEU A 151 25.18 -6.87 -15.50
N ALA A 152 24.94 -8.15 -15.19
CA ALA A 152 23.82 -8.55 -14.34
C ALA A 152 23.95 -7.96 -12.94
N ILE A 153 25.13 -8.08 -12.33
CA ILE A 153 25.44 -7.49 -11.01
C ILE A 153 25.24 -5.97 -11.03
N ALA A 154 25.73 -5.27 -12.07
CA ALA A 154 25.55 -3.84 -12.19
C ALA A 154 24.08 -3.44 -12.33
N LYS A 155 23.29 -4.18 -13.13
CA LYS A 155 21.85 -3.97 -13.31
C LYS A 155 21.09 -4.19 -11.98
N ASP A 156 21.37 -5.27 -11.27
CA ASP A 156 20.72 -5.60 -10.00
C ASP A 156 21.10 -4.61 -8.89
N ALA A 157 22.36 -4.19 -8.82
CA ALA A 157 22.81 -3.13 -7.93
C ALA A 157 22.13 -1.80 -8.24
N LEU A 158 21.98 -1.44 -9.53
CA LEU A 158 21.29 -0.21 -9.94
C LEU A 158 19.82 -0.22 -9.51
N ILE A 159 19.10 -1.33 -9.70
CA ILE A 159 17.70 -1.47 -9.28
C ILE A 159 17.58 -1.34 -7.75
N SER A 160 18.48 -1.98 -7.00
CA SER A 160 18.50 -1.92 -5.55
C SER A 160 18.80 -0.50 -5.02
N ILE A 161 19.77 0.20 -5.63
CA ILE A 161 20.07 1.61 -5.29
C ILE A 161 18.86 2.50 -5.58
N LEU A 162 18.21 2.33 -6.73
CA LEU A 162 17.01 3.10 -7.07
C LEU A 162 15.88 2.84 -6.07
N GLY A 163 15.70 1.58 -5.63
CA GLY A 163 14.78 1.23 -4.56
C GLY A 163 15.12 1.92 -3.24
N PHE A 164 16.40 1.96 -2.87
CA PHE A 164 16.85 2.64 -1.64
C PHE A 164 16.65 4.15 -1.71
N VAL A 165 16.92 4.79 -2.84
CA VAL A 165 16.63 6.22 -3.05
C VAL A 165 15.13 6.48 -2.95
N GLY A 166 14.30 5.66 -3.60
CA GLY A 166 12.84 5.75 -3.51
C GLY A 166 12.32 5.58 -2.08
N PHE A 167 12.91 4.67 -1.31
CA PHE A 167 12.64 4.50 0.11
C PHE A 167 12.92 5.78 0.91
N VAL A 168 14.14 6.34 0.77
CA VAL A 168 14.56 7.53 1.53
C VAL A 168 13.71 8.74 1.14
N VAL A 169 13.58 9.01 -0.15
CA VAL A 169 12.83 10.18 -0.65
C VAL A 169 11.35 10.05 -0.31
N GLY A 170 10.73 8.90 -0.56
CA GLY A 170 9.30 8.71 -0.29
C GLY A 170 8.97 8.76 1.20
N THR A 171 9.82 8.18 2.05
CA THR A 171 9.65 8.27 3.51
C THR A 171 9.84 9.72 3.99
N TYR A 172 10.84 10.43 3.45
CA TYR A 172 11.09 11.82 3.79
C TYR A 172 9.90 12.72 3.43
N GLU A 173 9.39 12.64 2.20
CA GLU A 173 8.23 13.42 1.76
C GLU A 173 6.98 13.11 2.60
N ALA A 174 6.71 11.82 2.85
CA ALA A 174 5.56 11.41 3.66
C ALA A 174 5.65 11.92 5.11
N LEU A 175 6.84 11.89 5.73
CA LEU A 175 7.05 12.41 7.08
C LEU A 175 7.02 13.94 7.12
N TYR A 176 7.57 14.60 6.10
CA TYR A 176 7.57 16.05 5.98
C TYR A 176 6.14 16.60 5.89
N GLU A 177 5.30 16.01 5.04
CA GLU A 177 3.88 16.36 4.95
C GLU A 177 3.06 15.96 6.18
N LEU A 178 3.51 14.96 6.95
CA LEU A 178 2.85 14.56 8.19
C LEU A 178 3.12 15.58 9.32
N ILE A 179 4.34 16.12 9.38
CA ILE A 179 4.77 17.05 10.44
C ILE A 179 4.28 18.48 10.14
N GLN A 180 4.17 18.86 8.87
CA GLN A 180 3.55 20.13 8.50
C GLN A 180 2.04 19.97 8.49
N PRO A 181 1.31 20.49 9.50
CA PRO A 181 -0.13 20.62 9.34
C PRO A 181 -0.34 21.47 8.11
N SER A 182 -1.00 20.91 7.09
CA SER A 182 -1.30 21.63 5.87
C SER A 182 -2.12 22.86 6.25
N ASN A 183 -1.43 24.02 6.34
CA ASN A 183 -2.06 25.32 6.24
C ASN A 183 -2.47 25.47 4.78
N ALA A 184 -3.47 24.70 4.35
CA ALA A 184 -4.21 25.07 3.16
C ALA A 184 -4.77 26.47 3.46
N PRO A 185 -4.47 27.49 2.62
CA PRO A 185 -5.03 28.81 2.83
C PRO A 185 -6.55 28.68 2.84
N ILE A 186 -7.17 29.10 3.95
CA ILE A 186 -8.60 29.39 3.96
C ILE A 186 -8.78 30.54 2.97
N PHE A 187 -9.06 30.22 1.71
CA PHE A 187 -9.60 31.18 0.76
C PHE A 187 -11.02 31.50 1.23
N ILE A 188 -11.13 32.40 2.20
CA ILE A 188 -12.33 33.19 2.42
C ILE A 188 -12.47 34.05 1.18
N ASN A 189 -13.09 33.52 0.11
CA ASN A 189 -13.59 34.38 -0.94
C ASN A 189 -14.98 34.88 -0.53
N SER A 190 -14.99 35.79 0.43
CA SER A 190 -16.11 36.67 0.72
C SER A 190 -16.16 37.76 -0.35
N THR A 191 -16.74 37.45 -1.52
CA THR A 191 -17.30 38.36 -2.56
C THR A 191 -17.51 37.48 -3.81
N SER A 192 -18.71 37.19 -4.32
CA SER A 192 -19.80 38.10 -4.67
C SER A 192 -21.15 37.38 -4.65
N ALA A 193 -22.02 37.82 -3.74
CA ALA A 193 -23.44 37.89 -4.02
C ALA A 193 -23.66 39.11 -4.93
N SER A 194 -24.00 38.88 -6.21
CA SER A 194 -24.76 39.80 -7.05
C SER A 194 -24.93 39.24 -8.46
N ALA A 195 -26.21 39.12 -8.85
CA ALA A 195 -26.78 38.76 -10.16
C ALA A 195 -26.91 37.26 -10.47
#